data_AF-A0A3A5L9B3-F1
#
_entry.id   AF-A0A3A5L9B3-F1
#
_cell.length_a   1.000
_cell.length_b   1.000
_cell.length_c   1.000
_cell.angle_alpha   90.00
_cell.angle_beta   90.00
_cell.angle_gamma   90.00
#
_symmetry.space_group_name_H-M   'P 1'
#
loop_
_entity.id
_entity.type
_entity.pdbx_description
1 polymer ?
#
loop_
_entity_poly.entity_id
_entity_poly.type
_entity_poly.pdbx_seq_one_letter_code
_entity_poly.pdbx_strand_id
1 'polypeptide(L)'
;MKKAIVLLSGGLDSTTCLAIAKSQGYACYALSFDYGQRHNAELEAAKRVARQLGAIEHHVFTLDIGQFKGSALTDASVAVPDYCGDGKIPVTYVPARNTIFLSVALGFAETLAAFNLFIGVSQIDYSGYPDCRPEYIAAFETMANLATKAGIEGRKTVIHTPLIAWSKAETIRQGVACGADYSLTVSCYQATPEGVACGRCDSCTYRRKGFNEAGIIDPTRYVSG
;
A
#
# COMPACT_ATOMS: atom_id res chain seq x y z
N MET A 1 13.63 -4.92 20.26
CA MET A 1 13.34 -4.76 18.82
C MET A 1 12.49 -3.51 18.63
N LYS A 2 12.78 -2.66 17.64
CA LYS A 2 11.93 -1.46 17.37
C LYS A 2 10.60 -1.94 16.79
N LYS A 3 9.48 -1.42 17.29
CA LYS A 3 8.15 -1.72 16.73
C LYS A 3 7.86 -0.82 15.54
N ALA A 4 7.19 -1.38 14.53
CA ALA A 4 6.72 -0.64 13.38
C ALA A 4 5.28 -1.03 13.03
N ILE A 5 4.46 -0.06 12.67
CA ILE A 5 3.22 -0.31 11.94
C ILE A 5 3.53 -0.24 10.45
N VAL A 6 3.11 -1.24 9.68
CA VAL A 6 3.29 -1.26 8.23
C VAL A 6 1.93 -1.28 7.56
N LEU A 7 1.62 -0.27 6.75
CA LEU A 7 0.41 -0.25 5.95
C LEU A 7 0.51 -1.31 4.84
N LEU A 8 -0.32 -2.34 4.94
CA LEU A 8 -0.31 -3.52 4.08
C LEU A 8 -1.62 -3.63 3.32
N SER A 9 -1.58 -3.57 1.99
CA SER A 9 -2.75 -3.76 1.13
C SER A 9 -2.79 -5.13 0.45
N GLY A 10 -1.72 -5.92 0.53
CA GLY A 10 -1.58 -7.18 -0.22
C GLY A 10 -1.11 -7.01 -1.67
N GLY A 11 -0.92 -5.76 -2.11
CA GLY A 11 -0.29 -5.43 -3.39
C GLY A 11 1.24 -5.46 -3.34
N LEU A 12 1.85 -5.32 -4.52
CA LEU A 12 3.30 -5.32 -4.73
C LEU A 12 4.06 -4.34 -3.81
N ASP A 13 3.67 -3.06 -3.81
CA ASP A 13 4.41 -2.01 -3.11
C ASP A 13 4.34 -2.20 -1.58
N SER A 14 3.15 -2.44 -1.04
CA SER A 14 2.96 -2.62 0.40
C SER A 14 3.62 -3.91 0.92
N THR A 15 3.63 -4.97 0.11
CA THR A 15 4.40 -6.20 0.39
C THR A 15 5.90 -5.93 0.45
N THR A 16 6.42 -5.16 -0.50
CA THR A 16 7.83 -4.76 -0.54
C THR A 16 8.20 -3.92 0.68
N CYS A 17 7.32 -2.99 1.06
CA CYS A 17 7.50 -2.14 2.23
C CYS A 17 7.59 -2.97 3.53
N LEU A 18 6.74 -4.00 3.68
CA LEU A 18 6.82 -4.93 4.81
C LEU A 18 8.12 -5.75 4.79
N ALA A 19 8.53 -6.26 3.63
CA ALA A 19 9.76 -7.03 3.51
C ALA A 19 10.99 -6.19 3.91
N ILE A 20 11.03 -4.91 3.51
CA ILE A 20 12.09 -3.97 3.89
C ILE A 20 12.08 -3.69 5.40
N ALA A 21 10.92 -3.39 5.99
CA ALA A 21 10.81 -3.17 7.43
C ALA A 21 11.28 -4.41 8.22
N LYS A 22 10.93 -5.62 7.75
CA LYS A 22 11.40 -6.88 8.33
C LYS A 22 12.90 -7.08 8.18
N SER A 23 13.48 -6.80 7.01
CA SER A 23 14.93 -6.95 6.78
C SER A 23 15.76 -5.95 7.60
N GLN A 24 15.19 -4.79 7.95
CA GLN A 24 15.77 -3.81 8.87
C GLN A 24 15.61 -4.19 10.36
N GLY A 25 15.01 -5.34 10.67
CA GLY A 25 14.91 -5.84 12.05
C GLY A 25 13.78 -5.21 12.88
N TYR A 26 12.72 -4.69 12.26
CA TYR A 26 11.55 -4.21 12.99
C TYR A 26 10.58 -5.33 13.39
N ALA A 27 10.02 -5.23 14.59
CA ALA A 27 8.84 -5.98 15.00
C ALA A 27 7.61 -5.35 14.32
N CYS A 28 7.26 -5.89 13.15
CA CYS A 28 6.26 -5.31 12.27
C CYS A 28 4.84 -5.78 12.64
N TYR A 29 3.95 -4.83 12.83
CA TYR A 29 2.50 -5.03 12.91
C TYR A 29 1.90 -4.56 11.59
N ALA A 30 1.29 -5.47 10.84
CA ALA A 30 0.66 -5.14 9.57
C ALA A 30 -0.74 -4.55 9.79
N LEU A 31 -1.07 -3.51 9.03
CA LEU A 31 -2.35 -2.81 9.11
C LEU A 31 -2.96 -2.71 7.72
N SER A 32 -4.13 -3.33 7.52
CA SER A 32 -4.92 -3.24 6.30
C SER A 32 -6.22 -2.50 6.54
N PHE A 33 -6.82 -2.02 5.45
CA PHE A 33 -8.10 -1.33 5.47
C PHE A 33 -9.08 -2.03 4.54
N ASP A 34 -10.21 -2.45 5.09
CA ASP A 34 -11.41 -2.77 4.33
C ASP A 34 -12.23 -1.49 4.24
N TYR A 35 -12.16 -0.81 3.10
CA TYR A 35 -12.78 0.48 2.88
C TYR A 35 -13.94 0.46 1.88
N GLY A 36 -14.53 -0.72 1.65
CA GLY A 36 -15.56 -0.92 0.64
C GLY A 36 -14.99 -0.99 -0.77
N GLN A 37 -13.74 -1.41 -0.92
CA GLN A 37 -13.17 -1.71 -2.23
C GLN A 37 -13.96 -2.82 -2.94
N ARG A 38 -14.02 -2.77 -4.27
CA ARG A 38 -14.82 -3.70 -5.10
C ARG A 38 -14.66 -5.19 -4.76
N HIS A 39 -13.46 -5.64 -4.43
CA HIS A 39 -13.18 -7.04 -4.14
C HIS A 39 -12.18 -7.18 -2.98
N ASN A 40 -12.42 -8.19 -2.13
CA ASN A 40 -11.58 -8.48 -0.95
C ASN A 40 -10.37 -9.39 -1.27
N ALA A 41 -10.14 -9.71 -2.54
CA ALA A 41 -9.00 -10.55 -2.95
C ALA A 41 -7.64 -9.97 -2.50
N GLU A 42 -7.52 -8.64 -2.46
CA GLU A 42 -6.33 -7.95 -1.94
C GLU A 42 -6.17 -8.12 -0.42
N LEU A 43 -7.26 -8.16 0.36
CA LEU A 43 -7.18 -8.40 1.81
C LEU A 43 -6.77 -9.84 2.12
N GLU A 44 -7.26 -10.81 1.34
CA GLU A 44 -6.78 -12.18 1.44
C GLU A 44 -5.31 -12.31 1.05
N ALA A 45 -4.85 -11.54 0.05
CA ALA A 45 -3.43 -11.43 -0.27
C ALA A 45 -2.62 -10.81 0.88
N ALA A 46 -3.12 -9.74 1.51
CA ALA A 46 -2.49 -9.10 2.65
C ALA A 46 -2.28 -10.10 3.81
N LYS A 47 -3.30 -10.93 4.11
CA LYS A 47 -3.19 -11.98 5.14
C LYS A 47 -2.09 -13.00 4.82
N ARG A 48 -2.01 -13.46 3.56
CA ARG A 48 -0.95 -14.40 3.13
C ARG A 48 0.44 -13.78 3.24
N VAL A 49 0.59 -12.55 2.77
CA VAL A 49 1.85 -11.80 2.81
C VAL A 49 2.30 -11.54 4.25
N ALA A 50 1.39 -11.06 5.11
CA ALA A 50 1.69 -10.81 6.52
C ALA A 50 2.21 -12.07 7.22
N ARG A 51 1.59 -13.23 6.93
CA ARG A 51 2.06 -14.52 7.43
C ARG A 51 3.43 -14.91 6.87
N GLN A 52 3.61 -14.80 5.55
CA GLN A 52 4.85 -15.20 4.88
C GLN A 52 6.05 -14.38 5.35
N LEU A 53 5.89 -13.07 5.55
CA LEU A 53 6.94 -12.18 6.03
C LEU A 53 7.06 -12.13 7.57
N GLY A 54 6.24 -12.89 8.29
CA GLY A 54 6.29 -12.99 9.75
C GLY A 54 5.98 -11.67 10.45
N ALA A 55 4.90 -11.00 10.05
CA ALA A 55 4.31 -9.93 10.84
C ALA A 55 3.89 -10.48 12.21
N ILE A 56 4.12 -9.70 13.28
CA ILE A 56 3.75 -10.08 14.66
C ILE A 56 2.23 -10.21 14.76
N GLU A 57 1.53 -9.31 14.09
CA GLU A 57 0.08 -9.28 14.03
C GLU A 57 -0.35 -8.62 12.72
N HIS A 58 -1.55 -8.96 12.25
CA HIS A 58 -2.17 -8.34 11.09
C HIS A 58 -3.58 -7.89 11.44
N HIS A 59 -3.77 -6.57 11.52
CA HIS A 59 -5.06 -5.93 11.81
C HIS A 59 -5.73 -5.47 10.52
N VAL A 60 -7.04 -5.64 10.45
CA VAL A 60 -7.87 -5.10 9.36
C VAL A 60 -8.90 -4.16 9.96
N PHE A 61 -8.84 -2.89 9.59
CA PHE A 61 -9.82 -1.89 10.01
C PHE A 61 -10.87 -1.71 8.91
N THR A 62 -12.14 -1.78 9.29
CA THR A 62 -13.25 -1.44 8.39
C THR A 62 -13.51 0.06 8.43
N LEU A 63 -13.51 0.72 7.28
CA LEU A 63 -13.74 2.16 7.13
C LEU A 63 -14.80 2.39 6.05
N ASP A 64 -15.89 3.09 6.34
CA ASP A 64 -16.91 3.36 5.32
C ASP A 64 -16.56 4.58 4.45
N ILE A 65 -15.43 4.50 3.74
CA ILE A 65 -14.94 5.58 2.84
C ILE A 65 -15.84 5.70 1.59
N GLY A 66 -16.59 4.66 1.25
CA GLY A 66 -17.55 4.67 0.14
C GLY A 66 -18.60 5.79 0.24
N GLN A 67 -18.90 6.24 1.46
CA GLN A 67 -19.82 7.37 1.70
C GLN A 67 -19.38 8.68 1.02
N PHE A 68 -18.09 8.87 0.76
CA PHE A 68 -17.59 10.08 0.11
C PHE A 68 -17.94 10.17 -1.38
N LYS A 69 -18.24 9.02 -2.01
CA LYS A 69 -18.51 8.87 -3.45
C LYS A 69 -17.36 9.40 -4.34
N GLY A 70 -17.54 9.30 -5.65
CA GLY A 70 -16.64 9.92 -6.64
C GLY A 70 -15.39 9.10 -7.02
N SER A 71 -15.30 7.83 -6.61
CA SER A 71 -14.23 6.93 -7.00
C SER A 71 -14.74 5.64 -7.61
N ALA A 72 -14.14 5.21 -8.71
CA ALA A 72 -14.43 3.90 -9.32
C ALA A 72 -14.03 2.72 -8.43
N LEU A 73 -13.17 2.93 -7.42
CA LEU A 73 -12.76 1.85 -6.49
C LEU A 73 -13.78 1.58 -5.39
N THR A 74 -14.64 2.56 -5.08
CA THR A 74 -15.67 2.45 -4.03
C THR A 74 -17.10 2.53 -4.59
N ASP A 75 -17.26 2.92 -5.86
CA ASP A 75 -18.54 2.93 -6.56
C ASP A 75 -18.57 1.85 -7.67
N ALA A 76 -19.42 0.85 -7.48
CA ALA A 76 -19.59 -0.25 -8.44
C ALA A 76 -20.25 0.20 -9.76
N SER A 77 -20.94 1.35 -9.79
CA SER A 77 -21.61 1.87 -10.99
C SER A 77 -20.65 2.54 -11.98
N VAL A 78 -19.46 2.94 -11.53
CA VAL A 78 -18.47 3.65 -12.36
C VAL A 78 -17.43 2.66 -12.89
N ALA A 79 -17.37 2.41 -14.19
CA ALA A 79 -16.37 1.50 -14.75
C ALA A 79 -14.93 1.94 -14.41
N VAL A 80 -14.08 0.99 -14.03
CA VAL A 80 -12.63 1.26 -13.90
C VAL A 80 -12.04 1.30 -15.31
N PRO A 81 -11.41 2.42 -15.71
CA PRO A 81 -10.92 2.59 -17.07
C PRO A 81 -9.70 1.70 -17.36
N ASP A 82 -9.47 1.43 -18.64
CA ASP A 82 -8.21 0.89 -19.12
C ASP A 82 -7.11 1.97 -19.08
N TYR A 83 -5.85 1.54 -19.11
CA TYR A 83 -4.72 2.45 -19.04
C TYR A 83 -4.71 3.47 -20.18
N CYS A 84 -4.81 4.76 -19.84
CA CYS A 84 -4.84 5.87 -20.80
C CYS A 84 -3.57 6.74 -20.82
N GLY A 85 -2.72 6.66 -19.78
CA GLY A 85 -1.41 7.33 -19.74
C GLY A 85 -1.43 8.87 -19.85
N ASP A 86 -2.56 9.52 -19.60
CA ASP A 86 -2.76 10.96 -19.85
C ASP A 86 -2.27 11.89 -18.73
N GLY A 87 -1.75 11.33 -17.64
CA GLY A 87 -1.18 12.06 -16.50
C GLY A 87 -2.21 12.79 -15.63
N LYS A 88 -3.51 12.61 -15.86
CA LYS A 88 -4.56 13.18 -15.01
C LYS A 88 -4.76 12.32 -13.77
N ILE A 89 -5.29 12.93 -12.70
CA ILE A 89 -5.75 12.18 -11.53
C ILE A 89 -6.87 11.23 -12.00
N PRO A 90 -6.70 9.92 -11.87
CA PRO A 90 -7.65 8.97 -12.43
C PRO A 90 -8.95 8.94 -11.61
N VAL A 91 -10.04 8.49 -12.22
CA VAL A 91 -11.32 8.24 -11.51
C VAL A 91 -11.20 7.14 -10.44
N THR A 92 -10.10 6.40 -10.41
CA THR A 92 -9.75 5.47 -9.32
C THR A 92 -9.20 6.17 -8.09
N TYR A 93 -8.99 7.49 -8.12
CA TYR A 93 -8.64 8.28 -6.94
C TYR A 93 -9.75 8.21 -5.90
N VAL A 94 -9.38 7.88 -4.67
CA VAL A 94 -10.26 7.96 -3.51
C VAL A 94 -9.82 9.19 -2.72
N PRO A 95 -10.69 10.21 -2.52
CA PRO A 95 -10.32 11.46 -1.89
C PRO A 95 -9.58 11.29 -0.56
N ALA A 96 -8.35 11.81 -0.47
CA ALA A 96 -7.52 11.85 0.74
C ALA A 96 -7.38 10.50 1.48
N ARG A 97 -7.43 9.39 0.74
CA ARG A 97 -7.41 8.04 1.32
C ARG A 97 -6.17 7.78 2.17
N ASN A 98 -4.97 8.17 1.72
CA ASN A 98 -3.77 7.93 2.51
C ASN A 98 -3.75 8.79 3.79
N THR A 99 -4.35 9.98 3.78
CA THR A 99 -4.51 10.81 4.99
C THR A 99 -5.34 10.10 6.04
N ILE A 100 -6.45 9.50 5.63
CA ILE A 100 -7.32 8.74 6.54
C ILE A 100 -6.57 7.52 7.07
N PHE A 101 -5.92 6.75 6.19
CA PHE A 101 -5.17 5.56 6.57
C PHE A 101 -4.03 5.88 7.54
N LEU A 102 -3.25 6.92 7.27
CA LEU A 102 -2.19 7.36 8.17
C LEU A 102 -2.75 7.86 9.51
N SER A 103 -3.93 8.48 9.54
CA SER A 103 -4.57 8.94 10.78
C SER A 103 -5.01 7.78 11.67
N VAL A 104 -5.58 6.72 11.07
CA VAL A 104 -5.92 5.49 11.81
C VAL A 104 -4.65 4.77 12.27
N ALA A 105 -3.63 4.68 11.41
CA ALA A 105 -2.35 4.07 11.76
C ALA A 105 -1.66 4.80 12.92
N LEU A 106 -1.73 6.14 12.96
CA LEU A 106 -1.20 6.96 14.03
C LEU A 106 -1.88 6.66 15.37
N GLY A 107 -3.21 6.62 15.39
CA GLY A 107 -3.95 6.26 16.61
C GLY A 107 -3.64 4.83 17.07
N PHE A 108 -3.58 3.87 16.13
CA PHE A 108 -3.23 2.50 16.44
C PHE A 108 -1.80 2.36 16.99
N ALA A 109 -0.85 3.10 16.41
CA ALA A 109 0.54 3.13 16.85
C ALA A 109 0.72 3.56 18.30
N GLU A 110 -0.08 4.51 18.81
CA GLU A 110 -0.03 4.92 20.22
C GLU A 110 -0.38 3.76 21.16
N THR A 111 -1.37 2.93 20.82
CA THR A 111 -1.78 1.79 21.65
C THR A 111 -0.67 0.74 21.80
N LEU A 112 0.20 0.62 20.79
CA LEU A 112 1.30 -0.34 20.77
C LEU A 112 2.66 0.25 21.16
N ALA A 113 2.72 1.58 21.37
CA ALA A 113 3.96 2.35 21.46
C ALA A 113 4.91 2.09 20.27
N ALA A 114 4.36 2.11 19.06
CA ALA A 114 5.06 1.81 17.81
C ALA A 114 5.27 3.08 16.97
N PHE A 115 6.35 3.82 17.20
CA PHE A 115 6.58 5.14 16.60
C PHE A 115 7.25 5.13 15.22
N ASN A 116 7.24 3.99 14.53
CA ASN A 116 7.71 3.88 13.16
C ASN A 116 6.53 3.46 12.29
N LEU A 117 6.08 4.33 11.41
CA LEU A 117 5.00 4.05 10.46
C LEU A 117 5.63 3.84 9.08
N PHE A 118 5.33 2.72 8.44
CA PHE A 118 5.81 2.42 7.09
C PHE A 118 4.64 2.48 6.11
N ILE A 119 4.81 3.20 5.00
CA ILE A 119 3.84 3.27 3.91
C ILE A 119 4.54 3.13 2.56
N GLY A 120 4.05 2.22 1.73
CA GLY A 120 4.62 1.91 0.41
C GLY A 120 4.18 2.87 -0.71
N VAL A 121 4.26 4.19 -0.50
CA VAL A 121 3.99 5.18 -1.56
C VAL A 121 5.19 5.32 -2.50
N SER A 122 4.91 5.62 -3.77
CA SER A 122 5.91 5.96 -4.81
C SER A 122 5.51 7.27 -5.49
N GLN A 123 6.51 8.04 -5.94
CA GLN A 123 6.32 9.29 -6.70
C GLN A 123 6.81 9.18 -8.16
N ILE A 124 7.37 8.04 -8.59
CA ILE A 124 7.88 7.85 -9.96
C ILE A 124 6.82 7.18 -10.84
N ASP A 125 6.46 5.94 -10.50
CA ASP A 125 5.48 5.14 -11.24
C ASP A 125 4.14 5.12 -10.50
N TYR A 126 3.48 6.29 -10.41
CA TYR A 126 2.22 6.46 -9.69
C TYR A 126 1.22 7.28 -10.50
N SER A 127 -0.08 7.13 -10.19
CA SER A 127 -1.17 7.79 -10.91
C SER A 127 -1.39 9.27 -10.52
N GLY A 128 -0.36 9.98 -10.09
CA GLY A 128 -0.45 11.42 -9.77
C GLY A 128 -1.19 11.76 -8.46
N TYR A 129 -1.37 10.81 -7.55
CA TYR A 129 -2.09 11.03 -6.29
C TYR A 129 -1.39 12.05 -5.36
N PRO A 130 -2.08 13.12 -4.93
CA PRO A 130 -1.46 14.20 -4.16
C PRO A 130 -0.97 13.78 -2.77
N ASP A 131 -1.56 12.72 -2.22
CA ASP A 131 -1.27 12.14 -0.90
C ASP A 131 -0.19 11.05 -0.95
N CYS A 132 0.62 11.02 -2.01
CA CYS A 132 1.82 10.17 -2.15
C CYS A 132 3.13 10.97 -2.19
N ARG A 133 3.06 12.31 -2.16
CA ARG A 133 4.24 13.18 -2.40
C ARG A 133 5.09 13.37 -1.13
N PRO A 134 6.43 13.54 -1.25
CA PRO A 134 7.32 13.72 -0.11
C PRO A 134 6.93 14.88 0.80
N GLU A 135 6.52 16.01 0.24
CA GLU A 135 6.12 17.19 0.99
C GLU A 135 4.83 16.96 1.79
N TYR A 136 3.92 16.14 1.26
CA TYR A 136 2.71 15.73 1.98
C TYR A 136 3.08 14.81 3.15
N ILE A 137 3.94 13.82 2.93
CA ILE A 137 4.39 12.89 3.98
C ILE A 137 5.09 13.64 5.11
N ALA A 138 5.98 14.58 4.78
CA ALA A 138 6.67 15.42 5.76
C ALA A 138 5.70 16.31 6.56
N ALA A 139 4.69 16.88 5.89
CA ALA A 139 3.64 17.66 6.56
C ALA A 139 2.80 16.79 7.50
N PHE A 140 2.43 15.58 7.07
CA PHE A 140 1.69 14.63 7.92
C PHE A 140 2.53 14.21 9.13
N GLU A 141 3.83 13.90 8.97
CA GLU A 141 4.71 13.56 10.08
C GLU A 141 4.82 14.70 11.10
N THR A 142 4.94 15.94 10.61
CA THR A 142 4.95 17.14 11.48
C THR A 142 3.66 17.22 12.29
N MET A 143 2.51 17.08 11.63
CA MET A 143 1.19 17.07 12.29
C MET A 143 1.06 15.92 13.30
N ALA A 144 1.48 14.70 12.94
CA ALA A 144 1.40 13.52 13.80
C ALA A 144 2.16 13.70 15.13
N ASN A 145 3.29 14.41 15.09
CA ASN A 145 4.09 14.74 16.26
C ASN A 145 3.50 15.88 17.12
N LEU A 146 2.55 16.66 16.59
CA LEU A 146 1.77 17.64 17.36
C LEU A 146 0.48 17.04 17.94
N ALA A 147 -0.06 16.01 17.29
CA ALA A 147 -1.40 15.50 17.56
C ALA A 147 -1.47 14.37 18.60
N THR A 148 -0.33 13.82 19.04
CA THR A 148 -0.27 12.62 19.88
C THR A 148 0.28 12.89 21.28
N LYS A 149 -0.16 12.11 22.26
CA LYS A 149 0.40 12.15 23.62
C LYS A 149 1.89 11.81 23.58
N ALA A 150 2.26 10.79 22.81
CA ALA A 150 3.66 10.43 22.61
C ALA A 150 4.49 11.60 22.09
N GLY A 151 3.99 12.34 21.09
CA GLY A 151 4.66 13.50 20.51
C GLY A 151 4.95 14.60 21.53
N ILE A 152 3.94 15.00 22.32
CA ILE A 152 4.11 16.05 23.35
C ILE A 152 5.02 15.61 24.50
N GLU A 153 5.08 14.31 24.80
CA GLU A 153 5.98 13.73 25.81
C GLU A 153 7.40 13.46 25.27
N GLY A 154 7.71 13.90 24.05
CA GLY A 154 9.05 13.80 23.45
C GLY A 154 9.36 12.51 22.70
N ARG A 155 8.37 11.63 22.49
CA ARG A 155 8.49 10.42 21.66
C ARG A 155 7.97 10.71 20.25
N LYS A 156 8.89 10.91 19.32
CA LYS A 156 8.55 11.25 17.93
C LYS A 156 8.13 10.03 17.11
N THR A 157 7.04 10.20 16.38
CA THR A 157 6.63 9.32 15.27
C THR A 157 7.44 9.67 14.03
N VAL A 158 7.94 8.64 13.35
CA VAL A 158 8.69 8.73 12.09
C VAL A 158 7.95 7.94 11.02
N ILE A 159 7.75 8.54 9.85
CA ILE A 159 7.11 7.94 8.69
C ILE A 159 8.18 7.55 7.66
N HIS A 160 8.24 6.25 7.38
CA HIS A 160 9.17 5.64 6.45
C HIS A 160 8.47 5.38 5.11
N THR A 161 9.03 5.93 4.04
CA THR A 161 8.55 5.79 2.66
C THR A 161 9.63 5.18 1.77
N PRO A 162 10.03 3.91 2.01
CA PRO A 162 11.23 3.33 1.39
C PRO A 162 11.18 3.27 -0.14
N LEU A 163 9.98 3.36 -0.74
CA LEU A 163 9.74 3.22 -2.17
C LEU A 163 9.56 4.56 -2.89
N ILE A 164 9.61 5.69 -2.18
CA ILE A 164 9.11 6.97 -2.70
C ILE A 164 9.85 7.43 -3.96
N ALA A 165 11.15 7.18 -4.02
CA ALA A 165 12.05 7.56 -5.10
C ALA A 165 12.47 6.37 -5.99
N TRP A 166 11.77 5.25 -5.91
CA TRP A 166 12.09 4.06 -6.70
C TRP A 166 11.11 3.87 -7.85
N SER A 167 11.65 3.44 -8.99
CA SER A 167 10.89 2.85 -10.07
C SER A 167 10.25 1.54 -9.62
N LYS A 168 9.26 1.06 -10.38
CA LYS A 168 8.64 -0.24 -10.13
C LYS A 168 9.66 -1.38 -10.24
N ALA A 169 10.60 -1.30 -11.17
CA ALA A 169 11.67 -2.29 -11.33
C ALA A 169 12.60 -2.35 -10.12
N GLU A 170 13.01 -1.20 -9.58
CA GLU A 170 13.81 -1.13 -8.35
C GLU A 170 13.05 -1.67 -7.15
N THR A 171 11.77 -1.30 -7.01
CA THR A 171 10.87 -1.82 -5.97
C THR A 171 10.83 -3.35 -6.00
N ILE A 172 10.65 -3.95 -7.19
CA ILE A 172 10.60 -5.41 -7.37
C ILE A 172 11.93 -6.05 -6.99
N ARG A 173 13.06 -5.52 -7.49
CA ARG A 173 14.39 -6.05 -7.16
C ARG A 173 14.65 -6.02 -5.65
N GLN A 174 14.31 -4.92 -5.00
CA GLN A 174 14.51 -4.75 -3.56
C GLN A 174 13.58 -5.66 -2.74
N GLY A 175 12.34 -5.85 -3.18
CA GLY A 175 11.44 -6.78 -2.51
C GLY A 175 11.91 -8.22 -2.60
N VAL A 176 12.35 -8.68 -3.77
CA VAL A 176 12.94 -10.03 -3.93
C VAL A 176 14.17 -10.18 -3.03
N ALA A 177 15.07 -9.19 -3.01
CA ALA A 177 16.24 -9.20 -2.14
C ALA A 177 15.88 -9.26 -0.64
N CYS A 178 14.74 -8.69 -0.25
CA CYS A 178 14.22 -8.74 1.11
C CYS A 178 13.30 -9.93 1.41
N GLY A 179 13.14 -10.88 0.47
CA GLY A 179 12.35 -12.11 0.66
C GLY A 179 10.84 -11.96 0.41
N ALA A 180 10.41 -10.93 -0.33
CA ALA A 180 9.02 -10.81 -0.78
C ALA A 180 8.68 -11.88 -1.82
N ASP A 181 7.61 -12.65 -1.55
CA ASP A 181 7.02 -13.56 -2.53
C ASP A 181 5.86 -12.87 -3.27
N TYR A 182 6.14 -12.38 -4.48
CA TYR A 182 5.14 -11.68 -5.29
C TYR A 182 4.04 -12.57 -5.85
N SER A 183 4.17 -13.90 -5.78
CA SER A 183 3.09 -14.83 -6.18
C SER A 183 1.89 -14.77 -5.23
N LEU A 184 2.10 -14.29 -4.01
CA LEU A 184 1.06 -14.15 -3.00
C LEU A 184 0.21 -12.88 -3.16
N THR A 185 0.73 -11.92 -3.93
CA THR A 185 0.21 -10.54 -4.01
C THR A 185 -0.91 -10.38 -5.04
N VAL A 186 -1.79 -9.41 -4.79
CA VAL A 186 -2.84 -8.98 -5.73
C VAL A 186 -2.74 -7.48 -5.90
N SER A 187 -2.43 -7.03 -7.12
CA SER A 187 -2.32 -5.60 -7.44
C SER A 187 -3.51 -5.07 -8.25
N CYS A 188 -4.23 -5.93 -8.96
CA CYS A 188 -5.24 -5.53 -9.94
C CYS A 188 -6.47 -4.87 -9.28
N TYR A 189 -6.92 -3.73 -9.80
CA TYR A 189 -8.12 -3.01 -9.33
C TYR A 189 -9.44 -3.75 -9.60
N GLN A 190 -9.39 -4.77 -10.46
CA GLN A 190 -10.55 -5.53 -10.92
C GLN A 190 -10.22 -7.03 -10.87
N ALA A 191 -9.46 -7.46 -9.85
CA ALA A 191 -9.13 -8.87 -9.68
C ALA A 191 -10.40 -9.69 -9.44
N THR A 192 -10.46 -10.93 -9.95
CA THR A 192 -11.53 -11.86 -9.57
C THR A 192 -11.45 -12.17 -8.06
N PRO A 193 -12.49 -12.76 -7.45
CA PRO A 193 -12.45 -13.18 -6.05
C PRO A 193 -11.25 -14.11 -5.73
N GLU A 194 -10.80 -14.89 -6.71
CA GLU A 194 -9.64 -15.79 -6.61
C GLU A 194 -8.31 -15.07 -6.77
N GLY A 195 -8.32 -13.75 -7.05
CA GLY A 195 -7.14 -12.91 -7.24
C GLY A 195 -6.56 -12.97 -8.65
N VAL A 196 -7.33 -13.36 -9.67
CA VAL A 196 -6.86 -13.35 -11.07
C VAL A 196 -6.95 -11.93 -11.63
N ALA A 197 -5.85 -11.42 -12.18
CA ALA A 197 -5.71 -10.04 -12.62
C ALA A 197 -6.32 -9.80 -14.02
N CYS A 198 -7.01 -8.67 -14.22
CA CYS A 198 -7.65 -8.32 -15.50
C CYS A 198 -6.66 -8.02 -16.63
N GLY A 199 -5.41 -7.68 -16.29
CA GLY A 199 -4.35 -7.37 -17.25
C GLY A 199 -4.39 -5.97 -17.88
N ARG A 200 -5.53 -5.29 -17.93
CA ARG A 200 -5.68 -4.04 -18.71
C ARG A 200 -5.73 -2.73 -17.90
N CYS A 201 -5.98 -2.80 -16.59
CA CYS A 201 -5.97 -1.61 -15.73
C CYS A 201 -4.56 -1.10 -15.47
N ASP A 202 -4.42 0.17 -15.07
CA ASP A 202 -3.15 0.83 -14.74
C ASP A 202 -2.22 -0.03 -13.88
N SER A 203 -2.77 -0.56 -12.78
CA SER A 203 -1.99 -1.37 -11.84
C SER A 203 -1.41 -2.64 -12.49
N CYS A 204 -2.15 -3.28 -13.40
CA CYS A 204 -1.64 -4.42 -14.16
C CYS A 204 -0.55 -4.00 -15.15
N THR A 205 -0.74 -2.86 -15.83
CA THR A 205 0.23 -2.32 -16.79
C THR A 205 1.55 -1.97 -16.12
N TYR A 206 1.52 -1.19 -15.03
CA TYR A 206 2.73 -0.82 -14.27
C TYR A 206 3.41 -2.03 -13.67
N ARG A 207 2.65 -3.00 -13.16
CA ARG A 207 3.21 -4.24 -12.63
C ARG A 207 3.97 -5.03 -13.69
N ARG A 208 3.36 -5.28 -14.86
CA ARG A 208 4.01 -6.01 -15.95
C ARG A 208 5.27 -5.31 -16.44
N LYS A 209 5.18 -3.99 -16.66
CA LYS A 209 6.31 -3.15 -17.03
C LYS A 209 7.44 -3.29 -16.00
N GLY A 210 7.12 -3.15 -14.71
CA GLY A 210 8.08 -3.26 -13.61
C GLY A 210 8.79 -4.62 -13.58
N PHE A 211 8.06 -5.73 -13.71
CA PHE A 211 8.68 -7.07 -13.74
C PHE A 211 9.57 -7.27 -14.95
N ASN A 212 9.12 -6.82 -16.13
CA ASN A 212 9.90 -6.86 -17.36
C ASN A 212 11.22 -6.08 -17.23
N GLU A 213 11.16 -4.84 -16.75
CA GLU A 213 12.34 -3.97 -16.52
C GLU A 213 13.22 -4.45 -15.36
N ALA A 214 12.65 -5.17 -14.39
CA ALA A 214 13.39 -5.81 -13.33
C ALA A 214 14.19 -7.03 -13.80
N GLY A 215 13.85 -7.60 -14.97
CA GLY A 215 14.41 -8.87 -15.44
C GLY A 215 13.92 -10.07 -14.63
N ILE A 216 12.75 -9.96 -13.99
CA ILE A 216 12.18 -10.99 -13.11
C ILE A 216 10.85 -11.47 -13.71
N ILE A 217 10.63 -12.78 -13.71
CA ILE A 217 9.38 -13.37 -14.20
C ILE A 217 8.21 -12.86 -13.34
N ASP A 218 7.20 -12.29 -13.98
CA ASP A 218 5.98 -11.85 -13.29
C ASP A 218 5.14 -13.08 -12.88
N PRO A 219 4.95 -13.35 -11.57
CA PRO A 219 4.19 -14.52 -11.11
C PRO A 219 2.67 -14.30 -11.16
N THR A 220 2.19 -13.17 -11.69
CA THR A 220 0.77 -12.82 -11.70
C THR A 220 -0.04 -13.74 -12.60
N ARG A 221 -1.14 -14.26 -12.06
CA ARG A 221 -2.16 -14.97 -12.85
C ARG A 221 -3.06 -13.93 -13.52
N TYR A 222 -2.99 -13.82 -14.84
CA TYR A 222 -3.87 -12.98 -15.63
C TYR A 222 -5.06 -13.77 -16.14
N VAL A 223 -6.20 -13.11 -16.34
CA VAL A 223 -7.33 -13.70 -17.07
C VAL A 223 -6.84 -14.11 -18.47
N SER A 224 -7.21 -15.30 -18.90
CA SER A 224 -7.01 -15.73 -20.29
C SER A 224 -7.77 -14.76 -21.19
N GLY A 225 -7.08 -14.17 -22.17
CA GLY A 225 -7.73 -13.41 -23.23
C GLY A 225 -8.57 -14.30 -24.13
#